data_AF-A0AAE0YLP8-F1
#
_entry.id   AF-A0AAE0YLP8-F1
#
_cell.length_a   1.000
_cell.length_b   1.000
_cell.length_c   1.000
_cell.angle_alpha   90.00
_cell.angle_beta   90.00
_cell.angle_gamma   90.00
#
_symmetry.space_group_name_H-M   'P 1'
#
loop_
_entity.id
_entity.type
_entity.pdbx_description
1 polymer ?
#
loop_
_entity_poly.entity_id
_entity_poly.type
_entity_poly.pdbx_seq_one_letter_code
_entity_poly.pdbx_strand_id
1 'polypeptide(L)'
;MPLAEDYNDTVAVDLHEICRNIWYFHMFEEYTSLHATRKAFIKAESSEKIRRALRKQVRPWSGQYQMGDRVFYMQPDSHERRGPGTAIGQDECVIFVRHGGTLIHVHQSTLQMVKGDLEQK
;
A
#
# COMPACT_ATOMS: atom_id res chain seq x y z
N MET A 1 -13.21 -38.95 9.18
CA MET A 1 -12.64 -38.46 10.44
C MET A 1 -12.35 -36.97 10.26
N PRO A 2 -13.09 -36.06 10.91
CA PRO A 2 -12.70 -34.65 10.92
C PRO A 2 -11.38 -34.51 11.71
N LEU A 3 -10.47 -33.70 11.17
CA LEU A 3 -9.12 -33.46 11.70
C LEU A 3 -9.22 -32.92 13.14
N ALA A 4 -8.35 -33.41 14.03
CA ALA A 4 -8.32 -33.08 15.46
C ALA A 4 -8.19 -31.57 15.79
N GLU A 5 -7.91 -30.70 14.80
CA GLU A 5 -7.84 -29.24 14.99
C GLU A 5 -9.21 -28.61 15.29
N ASP A 6 -10.30 -29.08 14.68
CA ASP A 6 -11.63 -28.47 14.86
C ASP A 6 -12.30 -28.86 16.19
N TYR A 7 -11.87 -29.98 16.80
CA TYR A 7 -12.49 -30.55 18.00
C TYR A 7 -12.08 -29.84 19.29
N ASN A 8 -10.80 -29.47 19.43
CA ASN A 8 -10.30 -28.75 20.61
C ASN A 8 -10.75 -27.29 20.66
N ASP A 9 -11.16 -26.72 19.53
CA ASP A 9 -11.60 -25.33 19.44
C ASP A 9 -13.02 -25.10 19.98
N THR A 10 -13.83 -26.15 20.07
CA THR A 10 -15.23 -26.07 20.50
C THR A 10 -15.45 -26.55 21.94
N VAL A 11 -14.52 -27.31 22.52
CA VAL A 11 -14.72 -27.90 23.84
C VAL A 11 -13.40 -27.93 24.61
N ALA A 12 -13.18 -26.95 25.49
CA ALA A 12 -12.15 -27.05 26.51
C ALA A 12 -12.67 -27.99 27.61
N VAL A 13 -12.51 -29.30 27.38
CA VAL A 13 -12.80 -30.34 28.38
C VAL A 13 -11.50 -30.73 29.05
N ASP A 14 -11.40 -30.45 30.34
CA ASP A 14 -10.29 -30.94 31.15
C ASP A 14 -10.73 -32.23 31.86
N LEU A 15 -9.88 -33.26 31.81
CA LEU A 15 -10.14 -34.59 32.36
C LEU A 15 -9.43 -34.71 33.70
N HIS A 16 -10.18 -34.62 34.80
CA HIS A 16 -9.61 -34.72 36.14
C HIS A 16 -9.92 -36.08 36.79
N GLU A 17 -8.93 -36.67 37.44
CA GLU A 17 -9.08 -37.89 38.24
C GLU A 17 -9.52 -37.52 39.66
N ILE A 18 -10.64 -38.08 40.12
CA ILE A 18 -11.11 -37.88 41.51
C ILE A 18 -10.43 -38.91 42.42
N CYS A 19 -10.38 -40.17 41.98
CA CYS A 19 -9.77 -41.32 42.66
C CYS A 19 -9.42 -42.39 41.63
N ARG A 20 -8.43 -43.26 41.93
CA ARG A 20 -7.96 -44.39 41.09
C ARG A 20 -9.07 -44.96 40.19
N ASN A 21 -8.94 -44.71 38.89
CA ASN A 21 -9.84 -45.18 37.81
C ASN A 21 -11.24 -44.51 37.69
N ILE A 22 -11.49 -43.36 38.32
CA ILE A 22 -12.73 -42.58 38.15
C ILE A 22 -12.38 -41.17 37.66
N TRP A 23 -12.86 -40.86 36.46
CA TRP A 23 -12.62 -39.60 35.76
C TRP A 23 -13.90 -38.78 35.62
N TYR A 24 -13.81 -37.46 35.75
CA TYR A 24 -14.90 -36.55 35.40
C TYR A 24 -14.46 -35.55 34.34
N PHE A 25 -15.38 -35.21 33.45
CA PHE A 25 -15.21 -34.16 32.46
C PHE A 25 -15.66 -32.84 33.07
N HIS A 26 -14.74 -31.89 33.19
CA HIS A 26 -15.08 -30.52 33.55
C HIS A 26 -15.17 -29.68 32.27
N MET A 27 -16.39 -29.26 31.92
CA MET A 27 -16.67 -28.41 30.75
C MET A 27 -16.56 -26.94 31.14
N PHE A 28 -15.65 -26.19 30.53
CA PHE A 28 -15.56 -24.73 30.69
C PHE A 28 -16.30 -24.00 29.55
N GLU A 29 -17.60 -23.73 29.73
CA GLU A 29 -18.44 -23.06 28.71
C GLU A 29 -18.05 -21.58 28.48
N GLU A 30 -17.61 -20.87 29.51
CA GLU A 30 -17.23 -19.45 29.39
C GLU A 30 -15.99 -19.26 28.51
N TYR A 31 -15.04 -20.20 28.59
CA TYR A 31 -13.79 -20.16 27.85
C TYR A 31 -14.01 -20.29 26.34
N THR A 32 -14.84 -21.24 25.92
CA THR A 32 -15.09 -21.49 24.50
C THR A 32 -15.81 -20.30 23.84
N SER A 33 -16.76 -19.69 24.52
CA SER A 33 -17.45 -18.48 24.05
C SER A 33 -16.50 -17.28 23.89
N LEU A 34 -15.63 -17.06 24.87
CA LEU A 34 -14.63 -15.99 24.83
C LEU A 34 -13.62 -16.20 23.69
N HIS A 35 -13.18 -17.44 23.48
CA HIS A 35 -12.27 -17.80 22.40
C HIS A 35 -12.90 -17.61 21.02
N ALA A 36 -14.15 -18.03 20.83
CA ALA A 36 -14.88 -17.82 19.59
C ALA A 36 -15.06 -16.32 19.27
N THR A 37 -15.43 -15.53 20.28
CA THR A 37 -15.60 -14.07 20.14
C THR A 37 -14.29 -13.39 19.75
N ARG A 38 -13.17 -13.77 20.38
CA ARG A 38 -11.83 -13.23 20.05
C ARG A 38 -11.42 -13.57 18.63
N LYS A 39 -11.61 -14.81 18.17
CA LYS A 39 -11.30 -15.23 16.79
C LYS A 39 -12.11 -14.44 15.77
N ALA A 40 -13.41 -14.27 16.01
CA ALA A 40 -14.29 -13.49 15.14
C ALA A 40 -13.86 -12.01 15.08
N PHE A 41 -13.50 -11.42 16.22
CA PHE A 41 -13.03 -10.04 16.31
C PHE A 41 -11.72 -9.82 15.52
N ILE A 42 -10.72 -10.69 15.70
CA ILE A 42 -9.43 -10.60 14.98
C ILE A 42 -9.65 -10.70 13.46
N LYS A 43 -10.53 -11.62 13.04
CA LYS A 43 -10.89 -11.77 11.63
C LYS A 43 -11.54 -10.50 11.07
N ALA A 44 -12.49 -9.91 11.80
CA ALA A 44 -13.12 -8.65 11.40
C ALA A 44 -12.13 -7.48 11.34
N GLU A 45 -11.24 -7.35 12.34
CA GLU A 45 -10.22 -6.31 12.39
C GLU A 45 -9.22 -6.42 11.22
N SER A 46 -8.81 -7.64 10.87
CA SER A 46 -7.90 -7.89 9.73
C SER A 46 -8.51 -7.44 8.39
N SER A 47 -9.81 -7.68 8.19
CA SER A 47 -10.55 -7.24 7.01
C SER A 47 -10.63 -5.72 6.92
N GLU A 48 -10.85 -5.03 8.04
CA GLU A 48 -10.90 -3.56 8.06
C GLU A 48 -9.52 -2.94 7.80
N LYS A 49 -8.44 -3.52 8.33
CA LYS A 49 -7.06 -3.10 8.03
C LYS A 49 -6.76 -3.19 6.54
N ILE A 50 -7.10 -4.31 5.89
CA ILE A 50 -6.93 -4.50 4.44
C ILE A 50 -7.76 -3.48 3.67
N ARG A 51 -9.04 -3.31 4.02
CA ARG A 51 -9.94 -2.36 3.36
C ARG A 51 -9.50 -0.90 3.50
N ARG A 52 -8.90 -0.55 4.64
CA ARG A 52 -8.31 0.79 4.88
C ARG A 52 -7.03 0.99 4.07
N ALA A 53 -6.18 -0.04 3.97
CA ALA A 53 -4.98 0.01 3.14
C ALA A 53 -5.33 0.18 1.65
N LEU A 54 -6.31 -0.57 1.15
CA LEU A 54 -6.78 -0.48 -0.23
C LEU A 54 -7.49 0.84 -0.55
N ARG A 55 -8.21 1.43 0.42
CA ARG A 55 -8.81 2.77 0.27
C ARG A 55 -7.79 3.90 0.26
N LYS A 56 -6.55 3.67 0.69
CA LYS A 56 -5.49 4.67 0.60
C LYS A 56 -5.13 4.83 -0.88
N GLN A 57 -5.83 5.75 -1.55
CA GLN A 57 -5.59 6.10 -2.95
C GLN A 57 -4.13 6.52 -3.13
N VAL A 58 -3.32 5.65 -3.72
CA VAL A 58 -2.03 6.04 -4.28
C VAL A 58 -2.38 6.95 -5.44
N ARG A 59 -2.09 8.25 -5.32
CA ARG A 59 -2.42 9.21 -6.37
C ARG A 59 -1.78 8.73 -7.68
N PRO A 60 -2.55 8.40 -8.74
CA PRO A 60 -1.95 8.14 -10.03
C PRO A 60 -1.47 9.48 -10.59
N TRP A 61 -0.15 9.66 -10.62
CA TRP A 61 0.44 10.80 -11.31
C TRP A 61 0.46 10.48 -12.80
N SER A 62 -0.52 11.03 -13.53
CA SER A 62 -0.70 10.84 -14.97
C SER A 62 -0.68 12.19 -15.69
N GLY A 63 0.30 13.04 -15.34
CA GLY A 63 0.66 14.16 -16.21
C GLY A 63 1.32 13.60 -17.46
N GLN A 64 0.60 13.58 -18.59
CA GLN A 64 1.16 13.22 -19.89
C GLN A 64 1.90 14.44 -20.43
N TYR A 65 3.21 14.33 -20.60
CA TYR A 65 4.01 15.36 -21.28
C TYR A 65 3.98 15.11 -22.79
N GLN A 66 3.78 16.15 -23.59
CA GLN A 66 3.83 16.03 -25.04
C GLN A 66 5.26 16.27 -25.54
N MET A 67 5.65 15.52 -26.57
CA MET A 67 6.93 15.71 -27.23
C MET A 67 6.98 17.12 -27.82
N GLY A 68 7.98 17.91 -27.44
CA GLY A 68 8.13 19.31 -27.85
C GLY A 68 7.82 20.34 -26.76
N ASP A 69 7.24 19.94 -25.63
CA ASP A 69 6.93 20.85 -24.53
C ASP A 69 8.19 21.49 -23.94
N ARG A 70 8.12 22.80 -23.66
CA ARG A 70 9.19 23.52 -22.96
C ARG A 70 9.04 23.32 -21.46
N VAL A 71 10.07 22.75 -20.84
CA VAL A 71 10.10 22.42 -19.41
C VAL A 71 11.35 22.97 -18.74
N PHE A 72 11.17 23.56 -17.55
CA PHE A 72 12.26 23.84 -16.62
C PHE A 72 12.50 22.62 -15.75
N TYR A 73 13.77 22.32 -15.47
CA TYR A 73 14.18 21.20 -14.62
C TYR A 73 15.14 21.66 -13.52
N MET A 74 15.13 20.92 -12.41
CA MET A 74 16.06 21.11 -11.30
C MET A 74 17.06 19.95 -11.26
N GLN A 75 18.35 20.27 -11.09
CA GLN A 75 19.40 19.28 -10.93
C GLN A 75 19.46 18.82 -9.46
N PRO A 76 19.84 17.58 -9.15
CA PRO A 76 19.94 17.13 -7.76
C PRO A 76 20.86 17.99 -6.89
N ASP A 77 21.93 18.51 -7.50
CA ASP A 77 22.99 19.25 -6.81
C ASP A 77 22.75 20.77 -6.74
N SER A 78 21.72 21.28 -7.45
CA SER A 78 21.42 22.72 -7.47
C SER A 78 19.93 22.98 -7.28
N HIS A 79 19.62 23.88 -6.34
CA HIS A 79 18.27 24.35 -6.09
C HIS A 79 17.76 25.37 -7.12
N GLU A 80 18.61 25.79 -8.07
CA GLU A 80 18.23 26.71 -9.13
C GLU A 80 17.62 25.95 -10.31
N ARG A 81 16.56 26.53 -10.89
CA ARG A 81 15.94 25.99 -12.09
C ARG A 81 16.74 26.37 -13.30
N ARG A 82 17.15 25.36 -14.07
CA ARG A 82 17.82 25.58 -15.34
C ARG A 82 16.79 25.70 -16.44
N GLY A 83 17.16 26.52 -17.44
CA GLY A 83 16.31 27.10 -18.48
C GLY A 83 15.39 26.14 -19.23
N PRO A 84 14.65 26.66 -20.23
CA PRO A 84 13.68 25.85 -20.95
C PRO A 84 14.42 24.79 -21.77
N GLY A 85 14.26 23.52 -21.38
CA GLY A 85 14.60 22.37 -22.19
C GLY A 85 13.37 21.85 -22.94
N THR A 86 13.60 21.07 -23.99
CA THR A 86 12.51 20.45 -24.76
C THR A 86 12.30 19.02 -24.27
N ALA A 87 11.08 18.68 -23.87
CA ALA A 87 10.71 17.30 -23.55
C ALA A 87 10.70 16.45 -24.82
N ILE A 88 11.52 15.41 -24.88
CA ILE A 88 11.59 14.46 -26.00
C ILE A 88 10.63 13.29 -25.78
N GLY A 89 10.45 12.87 -24.52
CA GLY A 89 9.62 11.71 -24.21
C GLY A 89 9.49 11.46 -22.72
N GLN A 90 8.56 10.58 -22.36
CA GLN A 90 8.27 10.17 -20.99
C GLN A 90 8.35 8.64 -20.92
N ASP A 91 9.11 8.14 -19.96
CA ASP A 91 9.14 6.75 -19.54
C ASP A 91 8.62 6.68 -18.09
N GLU A 92 7.39 6.21 -17.94
CA GLU A 92 6.62 6.23 -16.69
C GLU A 92 6.66 7.59 -15.97
N CYS A 93 7.59 7.75 -15.01
CA CYS A 93 7.76 8.92 -14.16
C CYS A 93 8.99 9.77 -14.50
N VAL A 94 9.84 9.29 -15.41
CA VAL A 94 11.08 9.93 -15.84
C VAL A 94 10.84 10.57 -17.20
N ILE A 95 11.23 11.82 -17.34
CA ILE A 95 11.07 12.59 -18.57
C ILE A 95 12.45 12.94 -19.11
N PHE A 96 12.58 12.74 -20.42
CA PHE A 96 13.79 13.03 -21.17
C PHE A 96 13.73 14.46 -21.67
N VAL A 97 14.66 15.30 -21.21
CA VAL A 97 14.74 16.71 -21.57
C VAL A 97 16.01 16.99 -22.35
N ARG A 98 15.87 17.64 -23.51
CA ARG A 98 16.99 18.15 -24.30
C ARG A 98 17.31 19.58 -23.89
N HIS A 99 18.54 19.82 -23.45
CA HIS A 99 19.01 21.15 -23.12
C HIS A 99 20.44 21.33 -23.65
N GLY A 100 20.63 22.26 -24.60
CA GLY A 100 21.96 22.61 -25.13
C GLY A 100 22.73 21.47 -25.81
N GLY A 101 22.03 20.46 -26.35
CA GLY A 101 22.65 19.29 -27.01
C GLY A 101 22.85 18.08 -26.09
N THR A 102 22.69 18.26 -24.78
CA THR A 102 22.73 17.17 -23.79
C THR A 102 21.32 16.63 -23.54
N LEU A 103 21.21 15.31 -23.40
CA LEU A 103 20.00 14.63 -22.95
C LEU A 103 20.06 14.45 -21.43
N ILE A 104 19.03 14.92 -20.73
CA ILE A 104 18.96 14.92 -19.26
C ILE A 104 17.72 14.16 -18.83
N HIS A 105 17.89 13.25 -17.87
CA HIS A 105 16.79 12.45 -17.33
C HIS A 105 16.35 13.06 -16.01
N VAL A 106 15.07 13.43 -15.92
CA VAL A 106 14.56 14.15 -14.77
C VAL A 106 13.25 13.52 -14.31
N HIS A 107 13.09 13.36 -13.00
CA HIS A 107 11.82 12.89 -12.46
C HIS A 107 10.74 13.98 -12.63
N GLN A 108 9.52 13.56 -12.94
CA GLN A 108 8.36 14.44 -13.12
C GLN A 108 8.09 15.43 -11.99
N SER A 109 8.48 15.12 -10.74
CA SER A 109 8.26 16.03 -9.60
C SER A 109 9.18 17.25 -9.61
N THR A 110 10.31 17.20 -10.32
CA THR A 110 11.29 18.28 -10.39
C THR A 110 11.19 19.07 -11.70
N LEU A 111 10.18 18.76 -12.52
CA LEU A 111 9.88 19.43 -13.78
C LEU A 111 8.74 20.43 -13.61
N GLN A 112 8.86 21.56 -14.29
CA GLN A 112 7.76 22.51 -14.45
C GLN A 112 7.60 22.91 -15.90
N MET A 113 6.36 22.87 -16.39
CA MET A 113 6.03 23.38 -17.71
C MET A 113 6.20 24.90 -17.73
N VAL A 114 6.71 25.41 -18.84
CA VAL A 114 6.74 26.86 -19.11
C VAL A 114 5.31 27.28 -19.45
N LYS A 115 4.62 28.00 -18.55
CA LYS A 115 3.29 28.58 -18.81
C LYS A 115 3.38 29.82 -19.73
N GLY A 116 4.04 29.70 -20.87
CA GLY A 116 4.53 30.85 -21.64
C GLY A 116 3.86 31.15 -22.98
N ASP A 117 3.09 30.24 -23.58
CA ASP A 117 2.71 30.38 -25.01
C ASP A 117 1.19 30.34 -25.27
N LEU A 118 0.32 30.54 -24.26
CA LEU A 118 -1.15 30.52 -24.42
C LEU A 118 -1.82 31.91 -24.46
N GLU A 119 -1.08 33.02 -24.45
CA GLU A 119 -1.66 34.39 -24.51
C GLU A 119 -1.24 35.18 -25.75
N GLN A 120 -1.30 34.58 -26.93
CA GLN A 120 -1.22 35.32 -28.19
C GLN A 120 -1.79 34.52 -29.37
N LYS A 121 -3.11 34.52 -29.52
CA LYS A 121 -3.75 34.54 -30.83
C LYS A 121 -5.17 35.06 -30.75
#